data_AF-A0A7X7B6P3-F1
#
_entry.id   AF-A0A7X7B6P3-F1
#
_cell.length_a   1.000
_cell.length_b   1.000
_cell.length_c   1.000
_cell.angle_alpha   90.00
_cell.angle_beta   90.00
_cell.angle_gamma   90.00
#
_symmetry.space_group_name_H-M   'P 1'
#
loop_
_entity.id
_entity.type
_entity.pdbx_description
1 polymer ?
#
loop_
_entity_poly.entity_id
_entity_poly.type
_entity_poly.pdbx_seq_one_letter_code
_entity_poly.pdbx_strand_id
1 'polypeptide(L)'
;MKTVFKRPHALKNVSMLYCPGCTHGIIHRLVAEVIDELGIEGKTIGVSSVGCSYENYKYFNCDMVQAAHGRAPAVATGIKRVNPGNIVFTYQGDGDLAAIGTSEVVHAAARGE
;
A
#
# COMPACT_ATOMS: atom_id res chain seq x y z
N MET A 1 31.86 -10.14 -4.16
CA MET A 1 30.69 -10.31 -3.27
C MET A 1 29.44 -10.24 -4.13
N LYS A 2 28.58 -11.27 -4.12
CA LYS A 2 27.33 -11.26 -4.90
C LYS A 2 26.37 -10.26 -4.27
N THR A 3 25.82 -9.33 -5.05
CA THR A 3 24.76 -8.45 -4.58
C THR A 3 23.54 -9.30 -4.24
N VAL A 4 23.26 -9.44 -2.94
CA VAL A 4 22.08 -10.17 -2.44
C VAL A 4 20.86 -9.27 -2.27
N PHE A 5 21.06 -7.95 -2.37
CA PHE A 5 20.01 -6.96 -2.22
C PHE A 5 20.30 -5.71 -3.05
N LYS A 6 19.29 -5.23 -3.76
CA LYS A 6 19.26 -3.92 -4.42
C LYS A 6 17.97 -3.23 -4.00
N ARG A 7 18.01 -1.91 -3.83
CA ARG A 7 16.79 -1.14 -3.57
C ARG A 7 15.81 -1.32 -4.74
N PRO A 8 14.53 -1.66 -4.48
CA PRO A 8 13.50 -1.71 -5.51
C PRO A 8 13.33 -0.36 -6.19
N HIS A 9 13.04 -0.37 -7.49
CA HIS A 9 12.68 0.81 -8.27
C HIS A 9 11.33 1.38 -7.80
N ALA A 10 10.37 0.53 -7.48
CA ALA A 10 9.09 0.92 -6.90
C ALA A 10 9.19 1.56 -5.49
N LEU A 11 10.38 1.66 -4.88
CA LEU A 11 10.61 2.31 -3.58
C LEU A 11 11.52 3.54 -3.72
N LYS A 12 10.96 4.72 -3.45
CA LYS A 12 11.68 6.00 -3.53
C LYS A 12 12.87 6.05 -2.58
N ASN A 13 13.92 6.76 -3.01
CA ASN A 13 15.09 7.03 -2.20
C ASN A 13 14.89 8.25 -1.29
N VAL A 14 14.00 8.11 -0.30
CA VAL A 14 13.69 9.14 0.70
C VAL A 14 13.82 8.58 2.11
N SER A 15 14.02 9.46 3.10
CA SER A 15 14.00 9.08 4.51
C SER A 15 12.58 8.77 4.95
N MET A 16 12.39 7.68 5.70
CA MET A 16 11.10 7.31 6.26
C MET A 16 10.98 7.82 7.69
N LEU A 17 9.79 8.32 8.06
CA LEU A 17 9.51 8.91 9.37
C LEU A 17 9.19 7.88 10.48
N TYR A 18 9.65 6.64 10.33
CA TYR A 18 9.39 5.58 11.31
C TYR A 18 10.42 5.61 12.45
N CYS A 19 9.97 5.24 13.65
CA CYS A 19 10.84 5.09 14.82
C CYS A 19 11.97 4.07 14.56
N PRO A 20 13.15 4.23 15.19
CA PRO A 20 14.18 3.20 15.17
C PRO A 20 13.63 1.86 15.67
N GLY A 21 13.88 0.78 14.91
CA GLY A 21 13.37 -0.57 15.19
C GLY A 21 11.96 -0.85 14.65
N CYS A 22 11.26 0.15 14.12
CA CYS A 22 9.97 -0.06 13.45
C CYS A 22 10.16 -0.83 12.13
N THR A 23 9.32 -1.85 11.90
CA THR A 23 9.46 -2.77 10.76
C THR A 23 8.74 -2.31 9.49
N HIS A 24 8.04 -1.17 9.50
CA HIS A 24 7.32 -0.65 8.34
C HIS A 24 8.24 -0.46 7.11
N GLY A 25 9.49 -0.05 7.32
CA GLY A 25 10.46 0.08 6.22
C GLY A 25 10.81 -1.24 5.55
N ILE A 26 10.81 -2.34 6.31
CA ILE A 26 11.00 -3.70 5.75
C ILE A 26 9.77 -4.09 4.94
N ILE A 27 8.56 -3.82 5.46
CA ILE A 27 7.31 -4.15 4.76
C ILE A 27 7.20 -3.36 3.45
N HIS A 28 7.50 -2.06 3.46
CA HIS A 28 7.49 -1.22 2.24
C HIS A 28 8.47 -1.74 1.19
N ARG A 29 9.66 -2.15 1.62
CA ARG A 29 10.64 -2.78 0.73
C ARG A 29 10.09 -4.05 0.10
N LEU A 30 9.52 -4.96 0.89
CA LEU A 30 8.97 -6.22 0.38
C LEU A 30 7.83 -5.98 -0.62
N VAL A 31 6.92 -5.04 -0.34
CA VAL A 31 5.85 -4.67 -1.27
C VAL A 31 6.44 -4.12 -2.58
N ALA A 32 7.45 -3.27 -2.51
CA ALA A 32 8.10 -2.71 -3.69
C ALA A 32 8.89 -3.76 -4.49
N GLU A 33 9.56 -4.72 -3.83
CA GLU A 33 10.20 -5.87 -4.48
C GLU A 33 9.18 -6.66 -5.31
N VAL A 34 8.00 -6.93 -4.74
CA VAL A 34 6.93 -7.65 -5.45
C VAL A 34 6.38 -6.84 -6.63
N ILE A 35 6.23 -5.52 -6.50
CA ILE A 35 5.79 -4.65 -7.60
C ILE A 35 6.78 -4.71 -8.77
N ASP A 36 8.09 -4.65 -8.47
CA ASP A 36 9.16 -4.74 -9.47
C ASP A 36 9.21 -6.13 -10.13
N GLU A 37 9.16 -7.20 -9.32
CA GLU A 37 9.23 -8.59 -9.79
C GLU A 37 8.08 -8.94 -10.75
N LEU A 38 6.89 -8.42 -10.47
CA LEU A 38 5.72 -8.60 -11.31
C LEU A 38 5.70 -7.65 -12.52
N GLY A 39 6.58 -6.63 -12.57
CA GLY A 39 6.62 -5.63 -13.63
C GLY A 39 5.35 -4.77 -13.70
N ILE A 40 4.72 -4.50 -12.56
CA ILE A 40 3.40 -3.83 -12.46
C ILE A 40 3.45 -2.39 -11.95
N GLU A 41 4.63 -1.79 -11.76
CA GLU A 41 4.79 -0.43 -11.23
C GLU A 41 3.89 0.59 -11.96
N GLY A 42 3.94 0.63 -13.29
CA GLY A 42 3.13 1.55 -14.13
C GLY A 42 1.63 1.25 -14.19
N LYS A 43 1.14 0.22 -13.48
CA LYS A 43 -0.28 -0.15 -13.39
C LYS A 43 -0.77 -0.27 -11.95
N THR A 44 0.10 -0.03 -10.98
CA THR A 44 -0.22 -0.18 -9.56
C THR A 44 -0.75 1.12 -9.00
N ILE A 45 -1.84 1.05 -8.25
CA ILE A 45 -2.42 2.18 -7.52
C ILE A 45 -2.56 1.74 -6.06
N GLY A 46 -1.89 2.41 -5.14
CA GLY A 46 -2.07 2.15 -3.72
C GLY A 46 -3.09 3.07 -3.07
N VAL A 47 -3.70 2.60 -2.00
CA VAL A 47 -4.56 3.40 -1.13
C VAL A 47 -3.96 3.47 0.26
N SER A 48 -3.65 4.68 0.68
CA SER A 48 -3.07 4.99 1.98
C SER A 48 -4.16 5.07 3.05
N SER A 49 -3.95 4.34 4.14
CA SER A 49 -4.75 4.42 5.37
C SER A 49 -4.39 5.64 6.22
N VAL A 50 -5.01 5.80 7.39
CA VAL A 50 -4.59 6.77 8.41
C VAL A 50 -3.92 6.04 9.58
N GLY A 51 -2.81 6.58 10.08
CA GLY A 51 -1.97 5.98 11.14
C GLY A 51 -0.49 6.08 10.78
N CYS A 52 0.42 5.40 11.50
CA CYS A 52 1.85 5.36 11.12
C CYS A 52 2.06 4.92 9.65
N SER A 53 1.15 4.09 9.14
CA SER A 53 1.11 3.60 7.77
C SER A 53 0.80 4.66 6.70
N TYR A 54 0.30 5.85 7.07
CA TYR A 54 -0.28 6.79 6.11
C TYR A 54 0.72 7.40 5.12
N GLU A 55 1.97 7.63 5.53
CA GLU A 55 2.97 8.29 4.68
C GLU A 55 3.50 7.42 3.53
N ASN A 56 2.97 6.20 3.36
CA ASN A 56 3.41 5.30 2.30
C ASN A 56 3.27 5.89 0.89
N TYR A 57 2.38 6.87 0.66
CA TYR A 57 2.29 7.57 -0.62
C TYR A 57 3.55 8.37 -0.97
N LYS A 58 4.36 8.75 0.03
CA LYS A 58 5.66 9.40 -0.19
C LYS A 58 6.78 8.40 -0.49
N TYR A 59 6.57 7.11 -0.21
CA TYR A 59 7.61 6.09 -0.27
C TYR A 59 7.51 5.21 -1.52
N PHE A 60 6.32 4.90 -2.00
CA PHE A 60 6.15 4.11 -3.23
C PHE A 60 6.25 4.97 -4.49
N ASN A 61 6.81 4.40 -5.56
CA ASN A 61 6.90 4.99 -6.90
C ASN A 61 5.73 4.56 -7.80
N CYS A 62 4.53 4.57 -7.24
CA CYS A 62 3.28 4.35 -7.97
C CYS A 62 2.25 5.40 -7.56
N ASP A 63 1.12 5.44 -8.26
CA ASP A 63 0.02 6.34 -7.90
C ASP A 63 -0.58 5.93 -6.57
N MET A 64 -0.88 6.91 -5.71
CA MET A 64 -1.33 6.65 -4.35
C MET A 64 -2.46 7.62 -3.99
N VAL A 65 -3.52 7.10 -3.37
CA VAL A 65 -4.67 7.89 -2.92
C VAL A 65 -4.81 7.80 -1.41
N GLN A 66 -4.86 8.94 -0.72
CA GLN A 66 -5.12 8.98 0.71
C GLN A 66 -6.62 8.80 0.98
N ALA A 67 -6.98 7.76 1.73
CA ALA A 67 -8.34 7.56 2.21
C ALA A 67 -8.56 8.22 3.59
N ALA A 68 -9.83 8.49 3.91
CA ALA A 68 -10.22 8.78 5.28
C ALA A 68 -9.99 7.55 6.19
N HIS A 69 -9.84 7.78 7.49
CA HIS A 69 -9.53 6.70 8.44
C HIS A 69 -10.58 5.57 8.38
N GLY A 70 -10.11 4.34 8.17
CA GLY A 70 -10.92 3.14 8.00
C GLY A 70 -11.57 2.98 6.62
N ARG A 71 -11.36 3.89 5.68
CA ARG A 71 -12.04 3.89 4.37
C ARG A 71 -11.16 3.42 3.22
N ALA A 72 -9.94 2.95 3.49
CA ALA A 72 -9.05 2.47 2.44
C ALA A 72 -9.67 1.39 1.53
N PRO A 73 -10.40 0.37 2.04
CA PRO A 73 -11.04 -0.62 1.17
C PRO A 73 -12.14 0.00 0.31
N ALA A 74 -12.99 0.86 0.87
CA ALA A 74 -14.05 1.54 0.11
C ALA A 74 -13.51 2.41 -1.04
N VAL A 75 -12.40 3.12 -0.80
CA VAL A 75 -11.72 3.90 -1.83
C VAL A 75 -11.09 2.96 -2.87
N ALA A 76 -10.43 1.89 -2.43
CA ALA A 76 -9.83 0.89 -3.32
C ALA A 76 -10.87 0.21 -4.23
N THR A 77 -12.03 -0.13 -3.69
CA THR A 77 -13.21 -0.61 -4.43
C THR A 77 -13.57 0.31 -5.59
N GLY A 78 -13.71 1.60 -5.31
CA GLY A 78 -14.05 2.60 -6.32
C GLY A 78 -13.00 2.67 -7.42
N ILE A 79 -11.72 2.75 -7.03
CA ILE A 79 -10.59 2.78 -7.97
C ILE A 79 -10.59 1.52 -8.85
N LYS A 80 -10.73 0.33 -8.25
CA LYS A 80 -10.68 -0.94 -8.97
C LYS A 80 -11.84 -1.08 -9.96
N ARG A 81 -13.04 -0.63 -9.59
CA ARG A 81 -14.22 -0.69 -10.47
C ARG A 81 -14.15 0.30 -11.62
N VAL A 82 -13.59 1.49 -11.40
CA VAL A 82 -13.42 2.50 -12.46
C VAL A 82 -12.24 2.16 -13.37
N ASN A 83 -11.17 1.58 -12.83
CA ASN A 83 -9.94 1.23 -13.55
C ASN A 83 -9.63 -0.28 -13.44
N PRO A 84 -10.42 -1.17 -14.10
CA PRO A 84 -10.31 -2.61 -13.91
C PRO A 84 -8.97 -3.21 -14.34
N GLY A 85 -8.25 -2.56 -15.27
CA GLY A 85 -6.93 -2.99 -15.76
C GLY A 85 -5.76 -2.69 -14.82
N ASN A 86 -5.99 -1.92 -13.75
CA ASN A 86 -4.97 -1.57 -12.76
C ASN A 86 -4.94 -2.57 -11.60
N ILE A 87 -3.77 -2.69 -10.97
CA ILE A 87 -3.60 -3.41 -9.71
C ILE A 87 -3.84 -2.40 -8.59
N VAL A 88 -4.73 -2.72 -7.66
CA VAL A 88 -5.08 -1.84 -6.55
C VAL A 88 -4.74 -2.55 -5.25
N PHE A 89 -4.05 -1.87 -4.33
CA PHE A 89 -3.75 -2.43 -3.02
C PHE A 89 -3.94 -1.39 -1.92
N THR A 90 -4.17 -1.86 -0.70
CA THR A 90 -4.25 -1.01 0.50
C THR A 90 -3.16 -1.41 1.48
N TYR A 91 -2.55 -0.44 2.15
CA TYR A 91 -1.63 -0.69 3.27
C TYR A 91 -2.24 -0.09 4.53
N GLN A 92 -2.70 -0.94 5.43
CA GLN A 92 -3.51 -0.55 6.60
C GLN A 92 -2.86 -1.02 7.90
N GLY A 93 -2.95 -0.17 8.93
CA GLY A 93 -2.71 -0.59 10.30
C GLY A 93 -3.88 -1.40 10.86
N ASP A 94 -3.67 -2.08 11.98
CA ASP A 94 -4.67 -2.87 12.69
C ASP A 94 -5.90 -2.05 13.12
N GLY A 95 -5.71 -0.85 13.68
CA GLY A 95 -6.82 0.03 14.06
C GLY A 95 -7.63 0.54 12.86
N ASP A 96 -6.95 0.85 11.75
CA ASP A 96 -7.60 1.29 10.51
C ASP A 96 -8.40 0.15 9.86
N LEU A 97 -7.82 -1.05 9.80
CA LEU A 97 -8.41 -2.24 9.17
C LEU A 97 -9.49 -2.90 10.04
N ALA A 98 -9.17 -3.21 11.30
CA ALA A 98 -9.95 -4.11 12.15
C ALA A 98 -10.70 -3.42 13.31
N ALA A 99 -10.57 -2.10 13.47
CA ALA A 99 -11.45 -1.33 14.34
C ALA A 99 -12.45 -0.48 13.54
N ILE A 100 -12.05 0.74 13.13
CA ILE A 100 -12.98 1.67 12.47
C ILE A 100 -13.35 1.24 11.04
N GLY A 101 -12.47 0.52 10.35
CA GLY A 101 -12.66 0.08 8.96
C GLY A 101 -13.18 -1.36 8.78
N THR A 102 -13.54 -2.06 9.86
CA THR A 102 -13.88 -3.49 9.80
C THR A 102 -14.96 -3.81 8.78
N SER A 103 -16.02 -3.00 8.75
CA SER A 103 -17.12 -3.19 7.80
C SER A 103 -16.64 -3.05 6.35
N GLU A 104 -15.74 -2.11 6.06
CA GLU A 104 -15.23 -1.89 4.71
C GLU A 104 -14.44 -3.09 4.19
N VAL A 105 -13.55 -3.65 5.03
CA VAL A 105 -12.72 -4.82 4.66
C VAL A 105 -13.60 -6.05 4.47
N VAL A 106 -14.52 -6.32 5.40
CA VAL A 106 -15.43 -7.47 5.33
C VAL A 106 -16.29 -7.41 4.07
N HIS A 107 -16.84 -6.25 3.74
CA HIS A 107 -17.68 -6.11 2.55
C HIS A 107 -16.89 -6.08 1.25
N ALA A 108 -15.65 -5.56 1.22
CA ALA A 108 -14.77 -5.70 0.05
C ALA A 108 -14.47 -7.17 -0.22
N ALA A 109 -14.09 -7.94 0.81
CA ALA A 109 -13.85 -9.38 0.70
C ALA A 109 -15.11 -10.15 0.25
N ALA A 110 -16.28 -9.82 0.80
CA ALA A 110 -17.55 -10.46 0.43
C ALA A 110 -17.94 -10.22 -1.04
N ARG A 111 -17.47 -9.12 -1.65
CA ARG A 111 -17.69 -8.81 -3.07
C ARG A 111 -16.62 -9.36 -4.01
N GLY A 112 -15.54 -9.94 -3.47
CA GLY A 112 -14.41 -10.45 -4.27
C GLY A 112 -13.62 -9.33 -4.94
N GLU A 113 -13.44 -8.21 -4.24
CA GLU A 113 -12.67 -7.04 -4.73
C GLU A 113 -11.18 -7.12 -4.48
#